data_AF-A0A101TN45-F1
#
_entry.id   AF-A0A101TN45-F1
#
_cell.length_a   1.000
_cell.length_b   1.000
_cell.length_c   1.000
_cell.angle_alpha   90.00
_cell.angle_beta   90.00
_cell.angle_gamma   90.00
#
_symmetry.space_group_name_H-M   'P 1'
#
loop_
_entity.id
_entity.type
_entity.pdbx_description
1 polymer ?
#
loop_
_entity_poly.entity_id
_entity_poly.type
_entity_poly.pdbx_seq_one_letter_code
_entity_poly.pdbx_strand_id
1 'polypeptide(L)' 'MGLLSWLVGGNDRQLAETSYSGRESASDRAARKRREGHRKSIARAARKAEQWEQQDRKRFGGGR' A
#
# COMPACT_ATOMS: atom_id res chain seq x y z
N MET A 1 -28.26 -25.26 -28.81
CA MET A 1 -26.91 -24.92 -28.29
C MET A 1 -26.82 -23.41 -28.05
N GLY A 2 -27.21 -22.78 -26.95
CA GLY A 2 -27.73 -23.14 -25.63
C GLY A 2 -27.56 -21.86 -24.78
N LEU A 3 -28.67 -21.24 -24.36
CA LEU A 3 -28.74 -19.94 -23.65
C LEU A 3 -28.00 -19.89 -22.29
N LEU A 4 -27.34 -20.97 -21.90
CA LEU A 4 -26.66 -21.15 -20.61
C LEU A 4 -25.14 -20.96 -20.69
N SER A 5 -24.56 -20.76 -21.88
CA SER A 5 -23.10 -20.57 -22.04
C SER A 5 -22.55 -19.32 -21.32
N TRP A 6 -23.39 -18.29 -21.12
CA TRP A 6 -23.03 -17.09 -20.39
C TRP A 6 -22.88 -17.34 -18.87
N LEU A 7 -23.65 -18.29 -18.31
CA LEU A 7 -23.58 -18.67 -16.89
C LEU A 7 -22.35 -19.53 -16.57
N VAL A 8 -21.69 -20.13 -17.56
CA VAL A 8 -20.60 -21.12 -17.37
C VAL A 8 -19.20 -20.48 -17.34
N GLY A 9 -19.08 -19.15 -17.34
CA GLY A 9 -17.82 -18.47 -17.00
C GLY A 9 -16.67 -18.66 -18.00
N GLY A 10 -16.97 -19.02 -19.25
CA GLY A 10 -15.95 -19.29 -20.27
C GLY A 10 -15.27 -18.06 -20.88
N ASN A 11 -15.81 -16.85 -20.68
CA ASN A 11 -15.33 -15.64 -21.33
C ASN A 11 -14.67 -14.63 -20.37
N ASP A 12 -14.66 -14.89 -19.05
CA ASP A 12 -14.15 -13.93 -18.07
C ASP A 12 -12.64 -13.71 -18.21
N ARG A 13 -11.88 -14.77 -18.53
CA ARG A 13 -10.42 -14.68 -18.63
C ARG A 13 -9.96 -13.91 -19.87
N GLN A 14 -10.63 -14.13 -21.01
CA GLN A 14 -10.36 -13.40 -22.25
C GLN A 14 -10.84 -11.95 -22.19
N LEU A 15 -11.99 -11.67 -21.56
CA LEU A 15 -12.43 -10.29 -21.26
C LEU A 15 -11.49 -9.58 -20.29
N ALA A 16 -10.96 -10.28 -19.29
CA ALA A 16 -10.00 -9.72 -18.35
C ALA A 16 -8.67 -9.37 -19.05
N GLU A 17 -8.15 -10.26 -19.90
CA GLU A 17 -6.94 -10.01 -20.70
C GLU A 17 -7.14 -8.88 -21.71
N THR A 18 -8.27 -8.81 -22.41
CA THR A 18 -8.51 -7.75 -23.40
C THR A 18 -8.86 -6.39 -22.79
N SER A 19 -9.66 -6.35 -21.71
CA SER A 19 -10.12 -5.09 -21.11
C SER A 19 -9.14 -4.47 -20.11
N TYR A 20 -8.28 -5.29 -19.51
CA TYR A 20 -7.30 -4.84 -18.52
C TYR A 20 -5.84 -5.00 -18.96
N SER A 21 -5.56 -5.52 -20.16
CA SER A 21 -4.20 -5.42 -20.72
C SER A 21 -3.77 -3.96 -20.78
N GLY A 22 -2.68 -3.64 -20.07
CA GLY A 22 -2.15 -2.28 -19.97
C GLY A 22 -2.66 -1.44 -18.78
N ARG A 23 -3.57 -1.96 -17.93
CA ARG A 23 -4.00 -1.27 -16.69
C ARG A 23 -3.32 -1.90 -15.46
N GLU A 24 -2.85 -1.05 -14.53
CA GLU A 24 -2.34 -1.50 -13.22
C GLU A 24 -3.45 -2.29 -12.52
N SER A 25 -3.19 -3.56 -12.20
CA SER A 25 -4.14 -4.39 -11.45
C SER A 25 -4.48 -3.72 -10.11
N ALA A 26 -5.70 -3.91 -9.62
CA ALA A 26 -6.11 -3.40 -8.31
C ALA A 26 -5.14 -3.84 -7.19
N SER A 27 -4.63 -5.08 -7.31
CA SER A 27 -3.63 -5.64 -6.41
C SER A 27 -2.28 -4.94 -6.50
N ASP A 28 -1.80 -4.64 -7.71
CA ASP A 28 -0.55 -3.90 -7.93
C ASP A 28 -0.64 -2.47 -7.39
N ARG A 29 -1.77 -1.81 -7.65
CA ARG A 29 -2.06 -0.48 -7.11
C ARG A 29 -2.10 -0.48 -5.58
N ALA A 30 -2.71 -1.50 -4.97
CA ALA A 30 -2.74 -1.66 -3.52
C ALA A 30 -1.35 -1.93 -2.93
N ALA A 31 -0.55 -2.77 -3.58
CA ALA A 31 0.83 -3.02 -3.20
C ALA A 31 1.69 -1.75 -3.29
N ARG A 32 1.54 -0.96 -4.36
CA ARG A 32 2.21 0.33 -4.53
C ARG A 32 1.83 1.31 -3.42
N LYS A 33 0.54 1.48 -3.13
CA LYS A 33 0.07 2.34 -2.03
C LYS A 33 0.61 1.90 -0.67
N ARG A 34 0.67 0.58 -0.40
CA ARG A 34 1.26 0.05 0.84
C ARG A 34 2.74 0.41 0.97
N ARG A 35 3.53 0.23 -0.10
CA ARG A 35 4.96 0.60 -0.11
C ARG A 35 5.16 2.11 0.09
N GLU A 36 4.35 2.93 -0.57
CA GLU A 36 4.41 4.39 -0.44
C GLU A 36 4.05 4.85 0.99
N GLY A 37 3.00 4.28 1.58
CA GLY A 37 2.60 4.53 2.97
C GLY A 37 3.70 4.15 3.96
N HIS A 38 4.34 3.01 3.76
CA HIS A 38 5.44 2.55 4.60
C HIS A 38 6.66 3.49 4.55
N ARG A 39 7.03 3.99 3.37
CA ARG A 39 8.11 4.99 3.24
C ARG A 39 7.79 6.28 4.03
N LYS A 40 6.52 6.73 3.98
CA LYS A 40 6.07 7.92 4.72
C LYS A 40 6.07 7.71 6.24
N SER A 41 5.85 6.48 6.72
CA SER A 41 5.84 6.20 8.17
C SER A 41 7.24 6.24 8.77
N ILE A 42 8.28 5.81 8.04
CA ILE A 42 9.67 5.82 8.52
C ILE A 42 10.12 7.24 8.90
N ALA A 43 9.93 8.21 8.00
CA ALA A 43 10.33 9.60 8.27
C ALA A 43 9.52 10.25 9.41
N ARG A 44 8.29 9.80 9.67
CA ARG A 44 7.50 10.25 10.81
C ARG A 44 7.99 9.62 12.11
N ALA A 45 8.31 8.33 12.09
CA ALA A 45 8.87 7.62 13.24
C ALA A 45 10.22 8.21 13.68
N ALA A 46 11.11 8.48 12.73
CA ALA A 46 12.41 9.10 13.00
C ALA A 46 12.26 10.48 13.68
N ARG A 47 11.41 11.35 13.14
CA ARG A 47 11.12 12.66 13.76
C ARG A 47 10.54 12.54 15.16
N LYS A 48 9.66 11.56 15.39
CA LYS A 48 9.08 11.33 16.72
C LYS A 48 10.12 10.84 17.72
N ALA A 49 11.05 9.99 17.28
CA ALA A 49 12.16 9.52 18.11
C ALA A 49 13.09 10.68 18.49
N GLU A 50 13.49 11.51 17.53
CA GLU A 50 14.32 12.70 17.79
C GLU A 50 13.62 13.67 18.76
N GLN A 51 12.33 13.95 18.56
CA GLN A 51 11.56 14.79 19.49
C GLN A 51 11.52 14.22 20.91
N TRP A 52 11.41 12.90 21.04
CA TRP A 52 11.43 12.22 22.33
C TRP A 52 12.80 12.35 23.00
N GLU A 53 13.90 12.09 22.28
CA GLU A 53 15.26 12.24 22.82
C GLU A 53 15.56 13.67 23.25
N GLN A 54 15.09 14.66 22.49
CA GLN A 54 15.27 16.07 22.82
C GLN A 54 14.46 16.48 24.07
N GLN A 55 13.26 15.92 24.27
CA GLN A 55 12.50 16.12 25.50
C GLN A 55 13.16 15.45 26.69
N ASP A 56 13.65 14.22 26.52
CA ASP A 56 14.33 13.46 27.55
C ASP A 56 15.61 14.18 28.02
N ARG A 57 16.41 14.67 27.07
CA ARG A 57 17.59 15.49 27.35
C ARG A 57 17.26 16.78 28.11
N LYS A 58 16.16 17.46 27.77
CA LYS A 58 15.70 18.65 28.52
C LYS A 58 15.25 18.30 29.94
N ARG A 59 14.64 17.13 30.12
CA ARG A 59 14.04 16.70 31.38
C ARG A 59 15.07 16.13 32.36
N PHE A 60 16.06 15.40 31.85
CA PHE A 60 17.00 14.63 32.68
C PHE A 60 18.48 14.88 32.35
N GLY A 61 18.80 15.53 31.23
CA GLY A 61 20.19 15.79 30.80
C GLY A 61 20.86 16.98 31.50
N GLY A 62 20.19 17.65 32.44
CA GLY A 62 20.70 18.80 33.20
C GLY A 62 21.42 18.45 34.50
N GLY A 63 21.98 17.24 34.61
CA GLY A 63 22.71 16.79 35.80
C GLY A 63 24.23 16.96 35.64
N ARG A 64 24.74 18.17 35.87
CA ARG A 64 26.10 18.41 36.39
C ARG A 64 26.07 19.61 37.31
#